data_AF-A0A9D5V3X9-F1
#
_entry.id   AF-A0A9D5V3X9-F1
#
_cell.length_a   1.000
_cell.length_b   1.000
_cell.length_c   1.000
_cell.angle_alpha   90.00
_cell.angle_beta   90.00
_cell.angle_gamma   90.00
#
_symmetry.space_group_name_H-M   'P 1'
#
loop_
_entity.id
_entity.type
_entity.pdbx_description
1 polymer ?
#
loop_
_entity_poly.entity_id
_entity_poly.type
_entity_poly.pdbx_seq_one_letter_code
_entity_poly.pdbx_strand_id
1 'polypeptide(L)'
;MNPRQSLHVFDRPRDHHPWEEAFQELLPLKGSAHYTEFSLHVLSRNWGMDHRVPIEREQEMLQCPTFREKSDGSRWKPQIVTYYQEQICRPSRLPTTGTTPPLPPSATVAPTNQSNQIQVDLPSHERLIHVASLNAILWRLNTSETGQTILFRERFRKRVGLPFPEIPDNGDRWQGFKSRIDDLANHLQESAEDRAIIQKMAGDLIHALGARQPPWWAGILSEASPFLERHDWTGLSRVLGLGHIEEGEWLLVWNYSVDDAGPLYRPTVVEANDSPYHFPSPPGSIFGITMPLDDKKTQGLRELLHPPLIKDRAEACCTGTLGRIDVPPVTPSVANLRQLRQDHWNRLKSTFKQDASIRWIERHSL
;
A
#
# COMPACT_ATOMS: atom_id res chain seq x y z
N MET A 1 0.97 35.30 26.36
CA MET A 1 0.46 33.90 26.41
C MET A 1 0.76 33.26 25.07
N ASN A 2 1.40 32.09 25.07
CA ASN A 2 1.96 31.46 23.88
C ASN A 2 0.95 30.43 23.33
N PRO A 3 0.38 30.61 22.13
CA PRO A 3 -0.55 29.64 21.57
C PRO A 3 0.26 28.50 20.96
N ARG A 4 0.70 27.56 21.81
CA ARG A 4 1.05 26.21 21.36
C ARG A 4 -0.25 25.54 20.93
N GLN A 5 -0.68 25.77 19.70
CA GLN A 5 -1.64 24.90 19.04
C GLN A 5 -0.99 23.53 18.92
N SER A 6 -1.45 22.61 19.75
CA SER A 6 -1.09 21.21 19.70
C SER A 6 -1.54 20.64 18.36
N LEU A 7 -0.56 20.33 17.51
CA LEU A 7 -0.76 19.52 16.32
C LEU A 7 -1.06 18.10 16.78
N HIS A 8 -2.32 17.82 17.08
CA HIS A 8 -2.77 16.46 17.30
C HIS A 8 -2.74 15.72 15.95
N VAL A 9 -2.20 14.52 15.91
CA VAL A 9 -2.12 13.68 14.69
C VAL A 9 -3.37 12.79 14.55
N PHE A 10 -4.38 12.99 15.40
CA PHE A 10 -5.56 12.13 15.46
C PHE A 10 -6.85 12.95 15.54
N ASP A 11 -7.95 12.36 15.04
CA ASP A 11 -9.29 12.98 15.01
C ASP A 11 -9.84 13.14 16.43
N ARG A 12 -9.40 14.20 17.09
CA ARG A 12 -10.04 14.82 18.25
C ARG A 12 -10.92 15.96 17.72
N PRO A 13 -11.97 16.36 18.45
CA PRO A 13 -12.83 17.48 18.05
C PRO A 13 -11.97 18.68 17.60
N ARG A 14 -12.11 19.07 16.33
CA ARG A 14 -11.37 20.15 15.65
C ARG A 14 -12.36 20.99 14.86
N ASP A 15 -12.08 22.28 14.76
CA ASP A 15 -12.92 23.25 14.06
C ASP A 15 -12.73 23.22 12.52
N HIS A 16 -11.59 22.71 12.03
CA HIS A 16 -11.25 22.63 10.61
C HIS A 16 -10.52 21.32 10.27
N HIS A 17 -10.75 20.80 9.06
CA HIS A 17 -10.23 19.51 8.61
C HIS A 17 -8.92 19.65 7.79
N PRO A 18 -7.85 18.88 8.08
CA PRO A 18 -6.55 19.04 7.40
C PRO A 18 -6.59 18.87 5.88
N TRP A 19 -7.53 18.07 5.36
CA TRP A 19 -7.66 17.84 3.92
C TRP A 19 -8.19 19.06 3.18
N GLU A 20 -9.08 19.84 3.78
CA GLU A 20 -9.62 21.05 3.17
C GLU A 20 -8.50 22.08 2.98
N GLU A 21 -7.72 22.34 4.02
CA GLU A 21 -6.54 23.21 3.99
C GLU A 21 -5.53 22.72 2.95
N ALA A 22 -5.26 21.42 2.92
CA ALA A 22 -4.40 20.81 1.93
C ALA A 22 -4.94 21.07 0.50
N PHE A 23 -6.19 20.77 0.21
CA PHE A 23 -6.74 21.02 -1.12
C PHE A 23 -6.70 22.49 -1.52
N GLN A 24 -6.85 23.43 -0.59
CA GLN A 24 -6.72 24.87 -0.85
C GLN A 24 -5.27 25.27 -1.17
N GLU A 25 -4.28 24.73 -0.46
CA GLU A 25 -2.85 24.96 -0.71
C GLU A 25 -2.39 24.41 -2.09
N LEU A 26 -3.09 23.41 -2.65
CA LEU A 26 -2.83 22.86 -3.98
C LEU A 26 -3.29 23.76 -5.14
N LEU A 27 -4.34 24.55 -4.93
CA LEU A 27 -5.02 25.29 -6.02
C LEU A 27 -4.10 26.30 -6.73
N PRO A 28 -3.27 27.10 -6.04
CA PRO A 28 -2.39 28.08 -6.69
C PRO A 28 -1.26 27.46 -7.52
N LEU A 29 -0.94 26.17 -7.32
CA LEU A 29 0.23 25.51 -7.90
C LEU A 29 -0.09 24.65 -9.12
N LYS A 30 -1.37 24.55 -9.48
CA LYS A 30 -1.86 23.79 -10.62
C LYS A 30 -1.21 24.27 -11.92
N GLY A 31 -0.46 23.38 -12.57
CA GLY A 31 0.26 23.66 -13.83
C GLY A 31 1.72 24.09 -13.67
N SER A 32 2.26 24.14 -12.45
CA SER A 32 3.69 24.37 -12.22
C SER A 32 4.51 23.07 -12.29
N ALA A 33 5.80 23.18 -12.62
CA ALA A 33 6.73 22.03 -12.58
C ALA A 33 6.91 21.45 -11.16
N HIS A 34 6.64 22.26 -10.13
CA HIS A 34 6.68 21.85 -8.72
C HIS A 34 5.36 21.24 -8.23
N TYR A 35 4.35 21.16 -9.10
CA TYR A 35 3.03 20.68 -8.74
C TYR A 35 3.07 19.24 -8.24
N THR A 36 3.79 18.32 -8.86
CA THR A 36 3.77 16.90 -8.45
C THR A 36 4.38 16.66 -7.08
N GLU A 37 5.50 17.30 -6.74
CA GLU A 37 6.20 17.08 -5.46
C GLU A 37 5.58 17.86 -4.30
N PHE A 38 5.19 19.12 -4.53
CA PHE A 38 4.48 19.92 -3.54
C PHE A 38 3.02 19.43 -3.37
N SER A 39 2.40 18.86 -4.41
CA SER A 39 1.05 18.31 -4.26
C SER A 39 1.02 17.10 -3.34
N LEU A 40 2.06 16.26 -3.39
CA LEU A 40 2.22 15.15 -2.46
C LEU A 40 2.52 15.64 -1.05
N HIS A 41 3.28 16.72 -0.86
CA HIS A 41 3.50 17.35 0.44
C HIS A 41 2.19 17.82 1.09
N VAL A 42 1.37 18.52 0.32
CA VAL A 42 0.13 19.09 0.82
C VAL A 42 -0.92 17.99 1.08
N LEU A 43 -1.05 17.01 0.18
CA LEU A 43 -1.86 15.80 0.38
C LEU A 43 -1.36 14.88 1.51
N SER A 44 -0.14 15.08 2.02
CA SER A 44 0.45 14.26 3.08
C SER A 44 0.51 14.93 4.45
N ARG A 45 0.21 16.24 4.56
CA ARG A 45 -0.15 16.89 5.84
C ARG A 45 -1.44 16.31 6.46
N ASN A 46 -2.09 15.43 5.71
CA ASN A 46 -3.36 14.74 5.96
C ASN A 46 -3.30 13.51 6.87
N TRP A 47 -2.19 13.29 7.57
CA TRP A 47 -2.09 12.18 8.49
C TRP A 47 -2.86 12.49 9.78
N GLY A 48 -4.06 11.92 9.89
CA GLY A 48 -4.76 11.86 11.17
C GLY A 48 -6.27 11.73 11.13
N MET A 49 -6.78 10.57 10.73
CA MET A 49 -8.22 10.43 10.47
C MET A 49 -8.89 9.12 10.91
N ASP A 50 -8.15 8.16 11.46
CA ASP A 50 -8.82 6.97 11.98
C ASP A 50 -9.18 7.16 13.45
N HIS A 51 -10.43 7.51 13.70
CA HIS A 51 -11.04 7.68 15.01
C HIS A 51 -10.90 6.46 15.94
N ARG A 52 -10.49 5.30 15.42
CA ARG A 52 -10.29 4.08 16.21
C ARG A 52 -8.84 3.74 16.49
N VAL A 53 -7.89 4.54 15.99
CA VAL A 53 -6.53 4.43 16.50
C VAL A 53 -6.56 4.91 17.96
N PRO A 54 -6.26 4.03 18.94
CA PRO A 54 -6.37 4.36 20.34
C PRO A 54 -5.28 5.36 20.75
N ILE A 55 -5.50 6.10 21.84
CA ILE A 55 -4.57 7.14 22.34
C ILE A 55 -3.16 6.58 22.51
N GLU A 56 -3.05 5.34 22.95
CA GLU A 56 -1.79 4.67 23.25
C GLU A 56 -0.98 4.40 21.97
N ARG A 57 -1.63 3.92 20.90
CA ARG A 57 -1.00 3.74 19.58
C ARG A 57 -0.65 5.08 18.97
N GLU A 58 -1.51 6.08 19.15
CA GLU A 58 -1.25 7.47 18.79
C GLU A 58 0.04 7.99 19.44
N GLN A 59 0.17 7.81 20.75
CA GLN A 59 1.35 8.24 21.50
C GLN A 59 2.60 7.48 21.06
N GLU A 60 2.51 6.17 20.82
CA GLU A 60 3.63 5.37 20.30
C GLU A 60 4.14 5.91 18.96
N MET A 61 3.22 6.19 18.04
CA MET A 61 3.57 6.77 16.74
C MET A 61 4.20 8.16 16.88
N LEU A 62 3.63 9.02 17.72
CA LEU A 62 4.15 10.38 17.98
C LEU A 62 5.51 10.37 18.69
N GLN A 63 5.79 9.33 19.48
CA GLN A 63 7.06 9.17 20.17
C GLN A 63 8.16 8.61 19.27
N CYS A 64 7.80 8.09 18.08
CA CYS A 64 8.76 7.65 17.08
C CYS A 64 9.75 8.80 16.80
N PRO A 65 11.06 8.60 17.02
CA PRO A 65 12.07 9.65 16.83
C PRO A 65 11.96 10.35 15.47
N THR A 66 11.57 9.57 14.46
CA THR A 66 11.32 9.98 13.09
C THR A 66 10.27 11.10 12.97
N PHE A 67 9.29 11.20 13.86
CA PHE A 67 8.24 12.22 13.84
C PHE A 67 8.37 13.30 14.91
N ARG A 68 9.44 13.30 15.72
CA ARG A 68 9.61 14.29 16.81
C ARG A 68 9.85 15.71 16.33
N GLU A 69 10.42 15.86 15.14
CA GLU A 69 10.66 17.17 14.51
C GLU A 69 9.52 17.50 13.54
N LYS A 70 9.07 18.76 13.55
CA LYS A 70 8.07 19.25 12.60
C LYS A 70 8.57 18.98 11.18
N SER A 71 7.82 18.17 10.44
CA SER A 71 8.10 17.95 9.03
C SER A 71 7.78 19.22 8.24
N ASP A 72 8.78 19.79 7.56
CA ASP A 72 8.62 20.92 6.64
C ASP A 72 8.28 20.46 5.20
N GLY A 73 7.71 19.26 5.07
CA GLY A 73 7.37 18.62 3.80
C GLY A 73 8.53 17.93 3.12
N SER A 74 9.70 18.56 3.10
CA SER A 74 10.93 17.96 2.55
C SER A 74 11.35 16.71 3.33
N ARG A 75 11.08 16.72 4.64
CA ARG A 75 11.40 15.60 5.55
C ARG A 75 10.32 14.53 5.59
N TRP A 76 9.13 14.82 5.08
CA TRP A 76 7.95 13.99 5.28
C TRP A 76 8.11 12.59 4.69
N LYS A 77 8.42 12.51 3.39
CA LYS A 77 8.62 11.23 2.69
C LYS A 77 9.73 10.39 3.34
N PRO A 78 10.94 10.95 3.60
CA PRO A 78 11.97 10.23 4.36
C PRO A 78 11.46 9.73 5.71
N GLN A 79 10.72 10.55 6.46
CA GLN A 79 10.20 10.18 7.78
C GLN A 79 9.18 9.05 7.72
N ILE A 80 8.23 9.10 6.79
CA ILE A 80 7.28 8.00 6.58
C ILE A 80 8.01 6.72 6.20
N VAL A 81 8.95 6.80 5.25
CA VAL A 81 9.73 5.64 4.81
C VAL A 81 10.50 5.04 5.99
N THR A 82 11.14 5.86 6.82
CA THR A 82 11.86 5.41 8.02
C THR A 82 10.90 4.78 9.03
N TYR A 83 9.77 5.42 9.35
CA TYR A 83 8.77 4.85 10.25
C TYR A 83 8.28 3.49 9.75
N TYR A 84 8.02 3.39 8.45
CA TYR A 84 7.56 2.17 7.84
C TYR A 84 8.59 1.05 7.94
N GLN A 85 9.84 1.32 7.57
CA GLN A 85 10.93 0.36 7.63
C GLN A 85 11.26 -0.06 9.07
N GLU A 86 11.22 0.87 10.02
CA GLU A 86 11.68 0.62 11.38
C GLU A 86 10.57 0.12 12.31
N GLN A 87 9.32 0.51 12.10
CA GLN A 87 8.21 0.18 13.00
C GLN A 87 7.22 -0.78 12.35
N ILE A 88 6.87 -0.59 11.07
CA ILE A 88 5.84 -1.42 10.43
C ILE A 88 6.43 -2.73 9.90
N CYS A 89 7.47 -2.66 9.07
CA CYS A 89 8.08 -3.81 8.40
C CYS A 89 8.93 -4.69 9.33
N ARG A 90 9.20 -4.24 10.56
CA ARG A 90 10.07 -4.95 11.50
C ARG A 90 9.57 -6.39 11.73
N PRO A 91 10.45 -7.40 11.76
CA PRO A 91 10.04 -8.76 12.09
C PRO A 91 9.43 -8.83 13.49
N SER A 92 8.35 -9.61 13.65
CA SER A 92 7.66 -9.83 14.92
C SER A 92 8.50 -10.55 15.98
N ARG A 93 9.56 -11.25 15.57
CA ARG A 93 10.56 -11.87 16.45
C ARG A 93 11.95 -11.47 15.97
N LEU A 94 12.62 -10.58 16.70
CA LEU A 94 14.06 -10.42 16.58
C LEU A 94 14.74 -11.51 17.42
N PRO A 95 15.80 -12.17 16.91
CA PRO A 95 16.64 -13.01 17.76
C PRO A 95 17.19 -12.14 18.90
N THR A 96 16.87 -12.49 20.15
CA THR A 96 17.48 -11.91 21.35
C THR A 96 18.91 -12.41 21.48
N THR A 97 19.78 -11.99 20.57
CA THR A 97 21.21 -12.27 20.63
C THR A 97 21.96 -10.96 20.87
N GLY A 98 22.23 -10.66 22.14
CA GLY A 98 23.17 -9.60 22.53
C GLY A 98 22.63 -8.55 23.49
N THR A 99 23.56 -7.88 24.17
CA THR A 99 23.43 -6.84 25.22
C THR A 99 22.70 -5.55 24.81
N THR A 100 22.10 -5.52 23.63
CA THR A 100 21.33 -4.37 23.14
C THR A 100 19.91 -4.46 23.70
N PRO A 101 19.34 -3.37 24.25
CA PRO A 101 17.95 -3.38 24.69
C PRO A 101 17.03 -3.86 23.55
N PRO A 102 16.02 -4.69 23.86
CA PRO A 102 15.13 -5.22 22.85
C PRO A 102 14.43 -4.07 22.13
N LEU A 103 14.52 -4.07 20.80
CA LEU A 103 13.76 -3.14 19.98
C LEU A 103 12.26 -3.43 20.15
N PRO A 104 11.40 -2.40 20.09
CA PRO A 104 9.96 -2.61 20.15
C PRO A 104 9.49 -3.54 19.00
N PRO A 105 8.44 -4.35 19.21
CA PRO A 105 7.90 -5.22 18.17
C PRO A 105 7.34 -4.39 17.00
N SER A 106 7.07 -5.03 15.85
CA SER A 106 6.38 -4.32 14.76
C SER A 106 5.02 -3.82 15.21
N ALA A 107 4.62 -2.65 14.70
CA ALA A 107 3.32 -2.06 14.99
C ALA A 107 2.15 -2.99 14.66
N THR A 108 2.30 -3.91 13.70
CA THR A 108 1.27 -4.90 13.41
C THR A 108 1.02 -5.80 14.62
N VAL A 109 2.06 -6.26 15.30
CA VAL A 109 1.94 -7.18 16.46
C VAL A 109 2.02 -6.48 17.82
N ALA A 110 2.16 -5.15 17.84
CA ALA A 110 2.23 -4.38 19.08
C ALA A 110 0.90 -4.45 19.85
N PRO A 111 0.91 -4.58 21.19
CA PRO A 111 -0.31 -4.62 22.00
C PRO A 111 -1.22 -3.40 21.80
N THR A 112 -0.62 -2.23 21.59
CA THR A 112 -1.30 -0.96 21.28
C THR A 112 -2.11 -1.01 19.98
N ASN A 113 -1.83 -1.96 19.09
CA ASN A 113 -2.53 -2.12 17.82
C ASN A 113 -3.61 -3.21 17.83
N GLN A 114 -3.84 -3.90 18.95
CA GLN A 114 -4.84 -4.98 19.03
C GLN A 114 -6.25 -4.51 18.67
N SER A 115 -6.58 -3.24 18.88
CA SER A 115 -7.88 -2.67 18.50
C SER A 115 -8.10 -2.54 16.98
N ASN A 116 -7.03 -2.56 16.17
CA ASN A 116 -7.14 -2.58 14.70
C ASN A 116 -7.04 -3.99 14.11
N GLN A 117 -6.70 -4.99 14.93
CA GLN A 117 -6.76 -6.37 14.52
C GLN A 117 -8.22 -6.76 14.26
N ILE A 118 -8.48 -7.42 13.14
CA ILE A 118 -9.80 -7.91 12.77
C ILE A 118 -10.08 -9.13 13.64
N GLN A 119 -10.99 -8.98 14.61
CA GLN A 119 -11.36 -10.02 15.59
C GLN A 119 -12.50 -10.93 15.12
N VAL A 120 -13.02 -10.71 13.91
CA VAL A 120 -14.10 -11.52 13.35
C VAL A 120 -13.52 -12.78 12.75
N ASP A 121 -14.14 -13.93 13.06
CA ASP A 121 -13.87 -15.20 12.40
C ASP A 121 -14.29 -15.10 10.93
N LEU A 122 -13.38 -14.60 10.09
CA LEU A 122 -13.46 -14.85 8.67
C LEU A 122 -13.37 -16.36 8.46
N PRO A 123 -14.21 -16.95 7.61
CA PRO A 123 -14.10 -18.36 7.32
C PRO A 123 -12.68 -18.67 6.83
N SER A 124 -12.05 -19.75 7.31
CA SER A 124 -10.69 -20.13 6.91
C SER A 124 -10.56 -20.39 5.39
N HIS A 125 -11.69 -20.74 4.74
CA HIS A 125 -11.76 -20.91 3.30
C HIS A 125 -11.92 -19.60 2.52
N GLU A 126 -12.13 -18.46 3.20
CA GLU A 126 -12.11 -17.15 2.57
C GLU A 126 -10.72 -16.92 1.98
N ARG A 127 -10.71 -16.44 0.74
CA ARG A 127 -9.48 -16.23 -0.03
C ARG A 127 -9.17 -14.75 -0.11
N LEU A 128 -7.90 -14.43 0.01
CA LEU A 128 -7.36 -13.08 -0.10
C LEU A 128 -6.61 -12.94 -1.42
N ILE A 129 -6.63 -11.73 -1.97
CA ILE A 129 -5.84 -11.34 -3.13
C ILE A 129 -4.87 -10.23 -2.75
N HIS A 130 -3.59 -10.43 -3.05
CA HIS A 130 -2.59 -9.37 -3.06
C HIS A 130 -2.08 -9.16 -4.48
N VAL A 131 -1.94 -7.89 -4.86
CA VAL A 131 -1.44 -7.48 -6.19
C VAL A 131 -0.28 -6.53 -5.97
N ALA A 132 0.83 -6.77 -6.65
CA ALA A 132 2.00 -5.90 -6.59
C ALA A 132 2.59 -5.66 -7.98
N SER A 133 3.15 -4.47 -8.17
CA SER A 133 3.94 -4.16 -9.37
C SER A 133 5.26 -4.92 -9.34
N LEU A 134 5.46 -5.79 -10.34
CA LEU A 134 6.75 -6.44 -10.61
C LEU A 134 7.82 -5.38 -10.88
N ASN A 135 7.46 -4.31 -11.58
CA ASN A 135 8.35 -3.18 -11.86
C ASN A 135 8.85 -2.53 -10.58
N ALA A 136 7.95 -2.15 -9.68
CA ALA A 136 8.33 -1.52 -8.41
C ALA A 136 9.20 -2.45 -7.55
N ILE A 137 8.89 -3.74 -7.49
CA ILE A 137 9.67 -4.72 -6.74
C ILE A 137 11.09 -4.84 -7.31
N LEU A 138 11.23 -5.08 -8.61
CA LEU A 138 12.53 -5.23 -9.26
C LEU A 138 13.36 -3.94 -9.19
N TRP A 139 12.71 -2.78 -9.31
CA TRP A 139 13.37 -1.48 -9.12
C TRP A 139 13.93 -1.32 -7.71
N ARG A 140 13.16 -1.73 -6.70
CA ARG A 140 13.60 -1.69 -5.30
C ARG A 140 14.78 -2.65 -5.04
N LEU A 141 14.80 -3.81 -5.68
CA LEU A 141 15.92 -4.75 -5.60
C LEU A 141 17.16 -4.25 -6.34
N ASN A 142 16.99 -3.44 -7.39
CA ASN A 142 18.09 -2.75 -8.07
C ASN A 142 18.76 -1.72 -7.18
N THR A 143 17.97 -0.96 -6.41
CA THR A 143 18.46 0.12 -5.53
C THR A 143 18.93 -0.35 -4.15
N SER A 144 18.86 -1.66 -3.87
CA SER A 144 19.29 -2.25 -2.61
C SER A 144 20.49 -3.17 -2.84
N GLU A 145 21.66 -2.79 -2.33
CA GLU A 145 22.87 -3.62 -2.35
C GLU A 145 23.01 -4.38 -1.03
N THR A 146 22.44 -5.57 -0.98
CA THR A 146 22.55 -6.48 0.17
C THR A 146 23.02 -7.84 -0.33
N GLY A 147 23.61 -8.67 0.54
CA GLY A 147 23.96 -10.04 0.17
C GLY A 147 22.77 -10.84 -0.38
N GLN A 148 21.55 -10.55 0.10
CA GLN A 148 20.32 -11.18 -0.39
C GLN A 148 19.95 -10.78 -1.81
N THR A 149 20.17 -9.52 -2.19
CA THR A 149 19.87 -9.06 -3.56
C THR A 149 20.89 -9.60 -4.56
N ILE A 150 22.15 -9.79 -4.18
CA ILE A 150 23.17 -10.45 -5.02
C ILE A 150 22.78 -11.91 -5.29
N LEU A 151 22.50 -12.69 -4.23
CA LEU A 151 22.07 -14.09 -4.34
C LEU A 151 20.77 -14.23 -5.15
N PHE A 152 19.87 -13.25 -5.01
CA PHE A 152 18.66 -13.19 -5.82
C PHE A 152 18.97 -13.07 -7.31
N ARG A 153 19.88 -12.17 -7.73
CA ARG A 153 20.25 -11.99 -9.15
C ARG A 153 20.81 -13.27 -9.77
N GLU A 154 21.61 -14.03 -9.02
CA GLU A 154 22.12 -15.33 -9.45
C GLU A 154 21.01 -16.36 -9.63
N ARG A 155 20.11 -16.49 -8.64
CA ARG A 155 18.94 -17.38 -8.71
C ARG A 155 18.01 -17.00 -9.86
N PHE A 156 17.76 -15.71 -10.04
CA PHE A 156 16.96 -15.17 -11.13
C PHE A 156 17.49 -15.64 -12.47
N ARG A 157 18.79 -15.44 -12.74
CA ARG A 157 19.42 -15.87 -14.00
C ARG A 157 19.30 -17.37 -14.22
N LYS A 158 19.50 -18.18 -13.18
CA LYS A 158 19.41 -19.64 -13.27
C LYS A 158 17.99 -20.12 -13.59
N ARG A 159 16.96 -19.44 -13.07
CA ARG A 159 15.56 -19.85 -13.24
C ARG A 159 14.92 -19.33 -14.51
N VAL A 160 15.13 -18.04 -14.78
CA VAL A 160 14.50 -17.34 -15.90
C VAL A 160 15.32 -17.52 -17.19
N GLY A 161 16.63 -17.82 -17.08
CA GLY A 161 17.51 -17.92 -18.24
C GLY A 161 17.94 -16.57 -18.82
N LEU A 162 17.41 -15.45 -18.28
CA LEU A 162 17.73 -14.09 -18.66
C LEU A 162 18.58 -13.38 -17.59
N PRO A 163 19.37 -12.36 -17.98
CA PRO A 163 19.99 -11.48 -17.00
C PRO A 163 18.91 -10.74 -16.18
N PHE A 164 19.24 -10.42 -14.93
CA PHE A 164 18.39 -9.57 -14.11
C PHE A 164 18.20 -8.20 -14.78
N PRO A 165 16.98 -7.66 -14.89
CA PRO A 165 16.75 -6.35 -15.50
C PRO A 165 17.38 -5.26 -14.64
N GLU A 166 18.43 -4.63 -15.16
CA GLU A 166 19.13 -3.53 -14.48
C GLU A 166 18.53 -2.17 -14.84
N ILE A 167 18.61 -1.20 -13.92
CA ILE A 167 18.23 0.19 -14.21
C ILE A 167 19.25 0.79 -15.18
N PRO A 168 18.83 1.37 -16.32
CA PRO A 168 19.76 2.05 -17.24
C PRO A 168 20.50 3.22 -16.56
N ASP A 169 21.76 3.43 -16.96
CA ASP A 169 22.59 4.54 -16.48
C ASP A 169 22.17 5.89 -17.07
N ASN A 170 21.56 5.89 -18.26
CA ASN A 170 21.32 7.08 -19.08
C ASN A 170 19.85 7.18 -19.53
N GLY A 171 19.40 8.40 -19.85
CA GLY A 171 18.07 8.66 -20.40
C GLY A 171 16.95 8.59 -19.36
N ASP A 172 15.72 8.36 -19.83
CA ASP A 172 14.59 8.08 -18.95
C ASP A 172 14.78 6.68 -18.34
N ARG A 173 15.39 6.65 -17.15
CA ARG A 173 15.75 5.43 -16.43
C ARG A 173 14.53 4.55 -16.17
N TRP A 174 13.37 5.16 -15.88
CA TRP A 174 12.16 4.41 -15.57
C TRP A 174 11.56 3.79 -16.82
N GLN A 175 11.44 4.56 -17.91
CA GLN A 175 10.92 4.02 -19.17
C GLN A 175 11.83 2.93 -19.76
N GLY A 176 13.15 3.15 -19.73
CA GLY A 176 14.12 2.13 -20.16
C GLY A 176 14.08 0.87 -19.29
N PHE A 177 13.81 1.01 -17.98
CA PHE A 177 13.62 -0.11 -17.09
C PHE A 177 12.31 -0.88 -17.37
N LYS A 178 11.19 -0.18 -17.63
CA LYS A 178 9.92 -0.80 -18.04
C LYS A 178 10.09 -1.64 -19.30
N SER A 179 10.82 -1.14 -20.30
CA SER A 179 11.12 -1.91 -21.53
C SER A 179 11.82 -3.23 -21.24
N ARG A 180 12.76 -3.27 -20.29
CA ARG A 180 13.46 -4.52 -19.91
C ARG A 180 12.54 -5.51 -19.21
N ILE A 181 11.52 -5.01 -18.51
CA ILE A 181 10.51 -5.85 -17.86
C ILE A 181 9.50 -6.36 -18.89
N ASP A 182 9.16 -5.57 -19.91
CA ASP A 182 8.40 -6.05 -21.06
C ASP A 182 9.10 -7.25 -21.71
N ASP A 183 10.41 -7.16 -21.95
CA ASP A 183 11.19 -8.27 -22.52
C ASP A 183 11.15 -9.52 -21.62
N LEU A 184 11.27 -9.34 -20.30
CA LEU A 184 11.16 -10.41 -19.31
C LEU A 184 9.77 -11.06 -19.34
N ALA A 185 8.71 -10.26 -19.31
CA ALA A 185 7.34 -10.77 -19.29
C ALA A 185 7.00 -11.47 -20.62
N ASN A 186 7.46 -10.94 -21.75
CA ASN A 186 7.34 -11.57 -23.06
C ASN A 186 8.15 -12.86 -23.20
N HIS A 187 9.17 -13.07 -22.37
CA HIS A 187 9.87 -14.35 -22.29
C HIS A 187 9.06 -15.40 -21.53
N LEU A 188 8.24 -14.98 -20.57
CA LEU A 188 7.46 -15.84 -19.67
C LEU A 188 5.98 -15.91 -20.12
N GLN A 189 5.72 -16.46 -21.30
CA GLN A 189 4.39 -16.45 -21.96
C GLN A 189 3.50 -17.65 -21.60
N GLU A 190 3.29 -17.84 -20.30
CA GLU A 190 2.15 -18.58 -19.72
C GLU A 190 2.06 -20.08 -19.99
N SER A 191 3.12 -20.74 -20.48
CA SER A 191 3.18 -22.21 -20.42
C SER A 191 3.09 -22.69 -18.97
N ALA A 192 2.72 -23.96 -18.75
CA ALA A 192 2.71 -24.52 -17.40
C ALA A 192 4.10 -24.45 -16.72
N GLU A 193 5.16 -24.53 -17.52
CA GLU A 193 6.54 -24.34 -17.06
C GLU A 193 6.82 -22.89 -16.66
N ASP A 194 6.39 -21.92 -17.48
CA ASP A 194 6.57 -20.50 -17.19
C ASP A 194 5.82 -20.10 -15.92
N ARG A 195 4.61 -20.62 -15.70
CA ARG A 195 3.85 -20.38 -14.46
C ARG A 195 4.63 -20.84 -13.23
N ALA A 196 5.24 -22.02 -13.30
CA ALA A 196 6.08 -22.54 -12.22
C ALA A 196 7.36 -21.70 -12.02
N ILE A 197 7.94 -21.17 -13.11
CA ILE A 197 9.07 -20.23 -13.04
C ILE A 197 8.63 -18.92 -12.35
N ILE A 198 7.48 -18.36 -12.72
CA ILE A 198 6.94 -17.13 -12.15
C ILE A 198 6.66 -17.32 -10.64
N GLN A 199 6.08 -18.45 -10.24
CA GLN A 199 5.83 -18.76 -8.82
C GLN A 199 7.15 -18.80 -8.02
N LYS A 200 8.15 -19.53 -8.52
CA LYS A 200 9.48 -19.61 -7.90
C LYS A 200 10.16 -18.24 -7.84
N MET A 201 10.05 -17.47 -8.91
CA MET A 201 10.56 -16.10 -8.98
C MET A 201 9.87 -15.22 -7.93
N ALA A 202 8.54 -15.30 -7.79
CA ALA A 202 7.79 -14.56 -6.78
C ALA A 202 8.26 -14.89 -5.37
N GLY A 203 8.46 -16.16 -5.03
CA GLY A 203 9.06 -16.56 -3.75
C GLY A 203 10.44 -15.96 -3.51
N ASP A 204 11.32 -16.01 -4.52
CA ASP A 204 12.66 -15.44 -4.46
C ASP A 204 12.65 -13.90 -4.33
N LEU A 205 11.73 -13.20 -5.02
CA LEU A 205 11.55 -11.74 -4.94
C LEU A 205 11.19 -11.31 -3.52
N ILE A 206 10.16 -11.93 -2.96
CA ILE A 206 9.68 -11.67 -1.60
C ILE A 206 10.79 -11.99 -0.58
N HIS A 207 11.52 -13.09 -0.77
CA HIS A 207 12.64 -13.42 0.09
C HIS A 207 13.77 -12.38 0.01
N ALA A 208 14.09 -11.88 -1.19
CA ALA A 208 15.13 -10.88 -1.41
C ALA A 208 14.79 -9.51 -0.81
N LEU A 209 13.51 -9.12 -0.83
CA LEU A 209 13.02 -7.93 -0.12
C LEU A 209 13.15 -8.08 1.41
N GLY A 210 13.04 -9.31 1.91
CA GLY A 210 13.31 -9.68 3.29
C GLY A 210 12.44 -8.94 4.30
N ALA A 211 13.05 -8.50 5.40
CA ALA A 211 12.38 -7.78 6.50
C ALA A 211 12.00 -6.34 6.18
N ARG A 212 12.28 -5.83 4.97
CA ARG A 212 11.92 -4.47 4.55
C ARG A 212 10.61 -4.43 3.76
N GLN A 213 9.93 -5.56 3.66
CA GLN A 213 8.70 -5.66 2.92
C GLN A 213 7.56 -4.87 3.60
N PRO A 214 6.79 -4.11 2.81
CA PRO A 214 5.55 -3.53 3.28
C PRO A 214 4.61 -4.60 3.82
N PRO A 215 3.75 -4.34 4.84
CA PRO A 215 2.58 -5.19 5.06
C PRO A 215 1.83 -5.36 3.75
N TRP A 216 1.34 -6.57 3.54
CA TRP A 216 0.60 -6.87 2.34
C TRP A 216 -0.80 -6.30 2.49
N TRP A 217 -1.13 -5.42 1.56
CA TRP A 217 -2.47 -4.91 1.36
C TRP A 217 -3.24 -5.90 0.52
N ALA A 218 -4.31 -6.45 1.08
CA ALA A 218 -5.07 -7.51 0.46
C ALA A 218 -6.55 -7.13 0.33
N GLY A 219 -7.16 -7.55 -0.77
CA GLY A 219 -8.61 -7.55 -0.95
C GLY A 219 -9.20 -8.93 -0.70
N ILE A 220 -10.52 -8.99 -0.56
CA ILE A 220 -11.24 -10.27 -0.61
C ILE A 220 -11.27 -10.77 -2.05
N LEU A 221 -10.79 -12.00 -2.29
CA LEU A 221 -10.65 -12.55 -3.63
C LEU A 221 -11.99 -12.60 -4.37
N SER A 222 -13.07 -13.05 -3.73
CA SER A 222 -14.37 -13.23 -4.38
C SER A 222 -14.93 -11.93 -4.96
N GLU A 223 -14.53 -10.79 -4.40
CA GLU A 223 -14.95 -9.46 -4.87
C GLU A 223 -14.10 -8.99 -6.06
N ALA A 224 -12.89 -9.53 -6.23
CA ALA A 224 -11.97 -9.25 -7.32
C ALA A 224 -11.99 -10.32 -8.44
N SER A 225 -12.55 -11.51 -8.18
CA SER A 225 -12.61 -12.65 -9.10
C SER A 225 -13.10 -12.30 -10.52
N PRO A 226 -14.15 -11.46 -10.70
CA PRO A 226 -14.61 -11.12 -12.06
C PRO A 226 -13.55 -10.45 -12.93
N PHE A 227 -12.60 -9.72 -12.33
CA PHE A 227 -11.52 -9.05 -13.06
C PHE A 227 -10.39 -10.03 -13.39
N LEU A 228 -10.08 -10.95 -12.46
CA LEU A 228 -9.09 -12.00 -12.70
C LEU A 228 -9.52 -12.96 -13.81
N GLU A 229 -10.77 -13.42 -13.80
CA GLU A 229 -11.32 -14.35 -14.79
C GLU A 229 -11.32 -13.77 -16.21
N ARG A 230 -11.47 -12.44 -16.32
CA ARG A 230 -11.44 -11.71 -17.58
C ARG A 230 -10.05 -11.25 -17.99
N HIS A 231 -9.04 -11.47 -17.14
CA HIS A 231 -7.71 -10.89 -17.30
C HIS A 231 -7.74 -9.35 -17.44
N ASP A 232 -8.69 -8.68 -16.78
CA ASP A 232 -8.84 -7.23 -16.77
C ASP A 232 -7.97 -6.62 -15.66
N TRP A 233 -6.67 -6.50 -15.93
CA TRP A 233 -5.67 -6.05 -14.96
C TRP A 233 -5.81 -4.56 -14.60
N THR A 234 -6.21 -3.73 -15.56
CA THR A 234 -6.53 -2.33 -15.31
C THR A 234 -7.78 -2.20 -14.45
N GLY A 235 -8.85 -2.95 -14.76
CA GLY A 235 -10.06 -2.99 -13.95
C GLY A 235 -9.78 -3.48 -12.52
N LEU A 236 -8.99 -4.55 -12.38
CA LEU A 236 -8.53 -5.05 -11.09
C LEU A 236 -7.79 -3.96 -10.29
N SER A 237 -6.87 -3.24 -10.93
CA SER A 237 -6.13 -2.15 -10.29
C SER A 237 -7.03 -1.00 -9.87
N ARG A 238 -8.06 -0.69 -10.66
CA ARG A 238 -9.04 0.35 -10.33
C ARG A 238 -9.86 -0.02 -9.11
N VAL A 239 -10.36 -1.25 -9.02
CA VAL A 239 -11.20 -1.67 -7.87
C VAL A 239 -10.41 -1.84 -6.59
N LEU A 240 -9.13 -2.20 -6.70
CA LEU A 240 -8.21 -2.28 -5.56
C LEU A 240 -7.67 -0.92 -5.11
N GLY A 241 -8.01 0.18 -5.79
CA GLY A 241 -7.50 1.50 -5.40
C GLY A 241 -6.01 1.72 -5.71
N LEU A 242 -5.44 0.98 -6.66
CA LEU A 242 -4.00 1.01 -6.99
C LEU A 242 -3.64 2.17 -7.94
N GLY A 243 -3.93 3.41 -7.53
CA GLY A 243 -3.75 4.60 -8.38
C GLY A 243 -2.29 5.03 -8.59
N HIS A 244 -1.34 4.34 -7.97
CA HIS A 244 0.09 4.55 -8.15
C HIS A 244 0.66 3.75 -9.32
N ILE A 245 -0.10 2.78 -9.86
CA ILE A 245 0.33 1.91 -10.96
C ILE A 245 0.25 2.69 -12.28
N GLU A 246 1.30 2.62 -13.10
CA GLU A 246 1.33 3.26 -14.40
C GLU A 246 0.99 2.32 -15.56
N GLU A 247 0.66 2.91 -16.71
CA GLU A 247 0.54 2.20 -17.98
C GLU A 247 1.81 1.41 -18.33
N GLY A 248 1.67 0.18 -18.80
CA GLY A 248 2.78 -0.69 -19.17
C GLY A 248 3.53 -1.31 -17.99
N GLU A 249 3.09 -1.11 -16.75
CA GLU A 249 3.59 -1.91 -15.64
C GLU A 249 3.02 -3.33 -15.66
N TRP A 250 3.79 -4.27 -15.12
CA TRP A 250 3.42 -5.67 -14.96
C TRP A 250 3.12 -5.98 -13.50
N LEU A 251 2.06 -6.75 -13.27
CA LEU A 251 1.56 -7.13 -11.97
C LEU A 251 1.84 -8.60 -11.69
N LEU A 252 2.17 -8.88 -10.43
CA LEU A 252 2.12 -10.20 -9.82
C LEU A 252 0.89 -10.30 -8.93
N VAL A 253 0.26 -11.48 -8.92
CA VAL A 253 -0.91 -11.77 -8.10
C VAL A 253 -0.63 -12.94 -7.17
N TRP A 254 -1.01 -12.77 -5.91
CA TRP A 254 -1.06 -13.84 -4.92
C TRP A 254 -2.50 -14.08 -4.52
N ASN A 255 -2.86 -15.35 -4.46
CA ASN A 255 -4.12 -15.85 -3.99
C ASN A 255 -3.82 -16.82 -2.84
N TYR A 256 -4.32 -16.55 -1.64
CA TYR A 256 -4.03 -17.35 -0.44
C TYR A 256 -5.23 -17.36 0.52
N SER A 257 -5.23 -18.31 1.45
CA SER A 257 -6.28 -18.40 2.47
C SER A 257 -6.03 -17.37 3.57
N VAL A 258 -7.06 -17.04 4.33
CA VAL A 258 -6.91 -16.27 5.59
C VAL A 258 -5.91 -16.95 6.53
N ASP A 259 -5.89 -18.29 6.60
CA ASP A 259 -4.96 -19.05 7.44
C ASP A 259 -3.48 -18.82 7.06
N ASP A 260 -3.20 -18.64 5.75
CA ASP A 260 -1.85 -18.36 5.27
C ASP A 260 -1.37 -16.94 5.63
N ALA A 261 -2.29 -15.98 5.73
CA ALA A 261 -2.00 -14.57 5.99
C ALA A 261 -1.64 -14.29 7.45
N GLY A 262 -2.10 -15.14 8.37
CA GLY A 262 -1.95 -14.95 9.80
C GLY A 262 -2.84 -13.80 10.32
N PRO A 263 -2.39 -12.99 11.30
CA PRO A 263 -3.22 -11.97 11.89
C PRO A 263 -3.55 -10.87 10.86
N LEU A 264 -4.84 -10.57 10.75
CA LEU A 264 -5.37 -9.56 9.84
C LEU A 264 -5.64 -8.26 10.59
N TYR A 265 -5.30 -7.15 9.95
CA TYR A 265 -5.48 -5.81 10.48
C TYR A 265 -6.28 -4.98 9.50
N ARG A 266 -7.07 -4.06 10.01
CA ARG A 266 -7.69 -3.04 9.18
C ARG A 266 -6.62 -2.04 8.72
N PRO A 267 -6.61 -1.60 7.45
CA PRO A 267 -5.69 -0.56 7.01
C PRO A 267 -6.02 0.77 7.68
N THR A 268 -5.00 1.49 8.12
CA THR A 268 -5.14 2.89 8.53
C THR A 268 -4.36 3.79 7.58
N VAL A 269 -4.59 5.10 7.68
CA VAL A 269 -3.86 6.12 6.90
C VAL A 269 -2.34 5.98 7.03
N VAL A 270 -1.89 5.44 8.15
CA VAL A 270 -0.48 5.23 8.46
C VAL A 270 0.16 4.20 7.54
N GLU A 271 -0.53 3.08 7.32
CA GLU A 271 -0.03 2.02 6.46
C GLU A 271 -0.27 2.33 4.98
N ALA A 272 -1.15 3.28 4.67
CA ALA A 272 -1.38 3.77 3.32
C ALA A 272 -0.19 4.55 2.74
N ASN A 273 0.86 4.84 3.53
CA ASN A 273 2.12 5.44 3.07
C ASN A 273 1.88 6.63 2.13
N ASP A 274 1.12 7.62 2.60
CA ASP A 274 0.72 8.84 1.87
C ASP A 274 -0.12 8.65 0.59
N SER A 275 -0.60 7.44 0.32
CA SER A 275 -1.45 7.15 -0.84
C SER A 275 -2.69 8.06 -0.84
N PRO A 276 -2.84 8.94 -1.85
CA PRO A 276 -4.01 9.79 -1.97
C PRO A 276 -5.27 9.00 -2.32
N TYR A 277 -5.09 7.74 -2.70
CA TYR A 277 -6.13 6.82 -3.13
C TYR A 277 -6.73 6.01 -1.99
N HIS A 278 -6.24 6.18 -0.76
CA HIS A 278 -6.87 5.58 0.42
C HIS A 278 -7.88 6.53 1.07
N PHE A 279 -9.02 5.98 1.48
CA PHE A 279 -10.02 6.65 2.27
C PHE A 279 -10.23 5.82 3.56
N PRO A 280 -10.08 6.40 4.76
CA PRO A 280 -10.21 5.62 5.97
C PRO A 280 -11.63 5.05 6.11
N SER A 281 -11.80 4.01 6.91
CA SER A 281 -13.11 3.36 7.01
C SER A 281 -14.03 3.98 8.05
N PRO A 282 -15.34 4.10 7.74
CA PRO A 282 -16.30 4.74 8.63
C PRO A 282 -16.51 3.92 9.91
N PRO A 283 -16.84 4.55 11.06
CA PRO A 283 -17.12 3.87 12.33
C PRO A 283 -18.00 2.63 12.18
N GLY A 284 -17.66 1.55 12.89
CA GLY A 284 -18.37 0.27 12.80
C GLY A 284 -17.99 -0.66 11.64
N SER A 285 -17.33 -0.18 10.57
CA SER A 285 -16.78 -1.07 9.52
C SER A 285 -15.58 -1.86 10.02
N ILE A 286 -15.64 -3.20 10.02
CA ILE A 286 -14.53 -4.06 10.44
C ILE A 286 -13.38 -4.09 9.42
N PHE A 287 -13.68 -3.91 8.13
CA PHE A 287 -12.69 -3.86 7.05
C PHE A 287 -12.38 -2.43 6.65
N GLY A 288 -11.23 -2.27 5.99
CA GLY A 288 -11.03 -1.16 5.08
C GLY A 288 -12.00 -1.29 3.90
N ILE A 289 -12.35 -0.18 3.24
CA ILE A 289 -13.11 -0.23 1.99
C ILE A 289 -12.30 0.55 0.96
N THR A 290 -11.86 -0.13 -0.11
CA THR A 290 -11.08 0.53 -1.16
C THR A 290 -11.88 1.69 -1.74
N MET A 291 -11.17 2.69 -2.22
CA MET A 291 -11.72 3.71 -3.10
C MET A 291 -11.47 3.28 -4.55
N PRO A 292 -12.46 2.73 -5.27
CA PRO A 292 -12.38 2.49 -6.69
C PRO A 292 -11.98 3.74 -7.44
N LEU A 293 -11.20 3.51 -8.48
CA LEU A 293 -10.61 4.55 -9.31
C LEU A 293 -11.32 4.69 -10.66
N ASP A 294 -12.50 4.10 -10.78
CA ASP A 294 -13.39 4.28 -11.91
C ASP A 294 -14.54 5.23 -11.59
N ASP A 295 -15.09 5.82 -12.65
CA ASP A 295 -16.17 6.81 -12.62
C ASP A 295 -17.56 6.17 -12.49
N LYS A 296 -17.64 4.84 -12.38
CA LYS A 296 -18.89 4.09 -12.62
C LYS A 296 -19.06 2.89 -11.70
N LYS A 297 -19.98 3.05 -10.72
CA LYS A 297 -20.80 1.99 -10.11
C LYS A 297 -20.07 0.80 -9.47
N THR A 298 -18.74 0.74 -9.51
CA THR A 298 -18.02 -0.39 -8.96
C THR A 298 -18.01 -0.30 -7.45
N GLN A 299 -18.38 -1.40 -6.81
CA GLN A 299 -18.33 -1.49 -5.36
C GLN A 299 -16.86 -1.53 -4.95
N GLY A 300 -16.49 -0.72 -3.96
CA GLY A 300 -15.18 -0.85 -3.32
C GLY A 300 -15.04 -2.22 -2.69
N LEU A 301 -13.84 -2.76 -2.73
CA LEU A 301 -13.52 -4.05 -2.15
C LEU A 301 -13.28 -3.87 -0.66
N ARG A 302 -13.59 -4.91 0.11
CA ARG A 302 -13.09 -5.03 1.48
C ARG A 302 -11.59 -5.23 1.42
N GLU A 303 -10.86 -4.40 2.16
CA GLU A 303 -9.41 -4.43 2.22
C GLU A 303 -8.91 -4.60 3.65
N LEU A 304 -7.74 -5.23 3.76
CA LEU A 304 -7.07 -5.55 5.00
C LEU A 304 -5.57 -5.57 4.81
N LEU A 305 -4.85 -5.58 5.93
CA LEU A 305 -3.41 -5.69 6.01
C LEU A 305 -3.02 -6.95 6.75
N HIS A 306 -1.91 -7.56 6.35
CA HIS A 306 -1.28 -8.61 7.13
C HIS A 306 0.24 -8.61 6.91
N PRO A 307 1.02 -9.29 7.77
CA PRO A 307 2.44 -9.49 7.51
C PRO A 307 2.68 -10.19 6.18
N PRO A 308 3.75 -9.84 5.42
CA PRO A 308 4.09 -10.50 4.17
C PRO A 308 4.14 -12.02 4.27
N LEU A 309 3.70 -12.71 3.21
CA LEU A 309 3.92 -14.14 3.11
C LEU A 309 5.43 -14.43 3.10
N ILE A 310 5.83 -15.52 3.75
CA ILE A 310 7.24 -15.86 3.94
C ILE A 310 7.64 -17.00 2.99
N LYS A 311 8.70 -16.78 2.20
CA LYS A 311 9.41 -17.80 1.38
C LYS A 311 8.44 -18.71 0.60
N ASP A 312 8.42 -19.99 0.92
CA ASP A 312 7.68 -21.05 0.25
C ASP A 312 6.17 -20.77 0.19
N ARG A 313 5.62 -20.01 1.15
CA ARG A 313 4.22 -19.57 1.09
C ARG A 313 4.00 -18.53 -0.01
N ALA A 314 4.91 -17.58 -0.17
CA ALA A 314 4.81 -16.60 -1.24
C ALA A 314 4.99 -17.25 -2.62
N GLU A 315 5.82 -18.28 -2.74
CA GLU A 315 5.92 -19.12 -3.95
C GLU A 315 4.61 -19.86 -4.22
N ALA A 316 4.14 -20.65 -3.24
CA ALA A 316 2.96 -21.51 -3.40
C ALA A 316 1.66 -20.76 -3.64
N CYS A 317 1.55 -19.53 -3.13
CA CYS A 317 0.35 -18.70 -3.25
C CYS A 317 0.39 -17.75 -4.45
N CYS A 318 1.52 -17.63 -5.16
CA CYS A 318 1.54 -16.87 -6.40
C CYS A 318 0.72 -17.59 -7.46
N THR A 319 -0.08 -16.85 -8.24
CA THR A 319 -0.90 -17.44 -9.31
C THR A 319 -0.06 -17.95 -10.49
N GLY A 320 1.20 -17.51 -10.60
CA GLY A 320 2.04 -17.78 -11.76
C GLY A 320 1.65 -16.98 -12.99
N THR A 321 0.80 -15.96 -12.85
CA THR A 321 0.33 -15.10 -13.95
C THR A 321 0.92 -13.70 -13.83
N LEU A 322 1.32 -13.14 -14.98
CA LEU A 322 1.72 -11.75 -15.10
C LEU A 322 0.61 -10.95 -15.77
N GLY A 323 0.25 -9.81 -15.18
CA GLY A 323 -0.79 -8.93 -15.72
C GLY A 323 -0.25 -7.61 -16.19
N ARG A 324 -0.41 -7.27 -17.48
CA ARG A 324 0.01 -5.97 -18.00
C ARG A 324 -1.07 -4.93 -17.82
N ILE A 325 -0.68 -3.72 -17.43
CA ILE A 325 -1.58 -2.57 -17.33
C ILE A 325 -1.66 -1.87 -18.68
N ASP A 326 -2.83 -1.88 -19.30
CA ASP A 326 -3.03 -1.33 -20.65
C ASP A 326 -3.19 0.19 -20.64
N VAL A 327 -3.83 0.72 -19.60
CA VAL A 327 -4.01 2.16 -19.40
C VAL A 327 -3.88 2.49 -17.92
N PRO A 328 -3.47 3.72 -17.55
CA PRO A 328 -3.37 4.11 -16.14
C PRO A 328 -4.71 3.90 -15.43
N PRO A 329 -4.73 3.33 -14.21
CA PRO A 329 -5.95 3.21 -13.42
C PRO A 329 -6.62 4.57 -13.18
N VAL A 330 -5.82 5.62 -13.00
CA VAL A 330 -6.24 7.01 -12.85
C VAL A 330 -5.47 7.91 -13.81
N THR A 331 -6.17 8.83 -14.49
CA THR A 331 -5.52 9.95 -15.15
C THR A 331 -5.21 11.04 -14.12
N PRO A 332 -3.94 11.40 -13.89
CA PRO A 332 -3.56 12.27 -12.78
C PRO A 332 -4.07 13.70 -12.99
N SER A 333 -5.14 14.07 -12.31
CA SER A 333 -5.49 15.46 -12.05
C SER A 333 -6.12 15.60 -10.67
N VAL A 334 -5.88 16.72 -9.99
CA VAL A 334 -6.50 17.00 -8.68
C VAL A 334 -8.03 17.09 -8.79
N ALA A 335 -8.55 17.54 -9.93
CA ALA A 335 -9.99 17.53 -10.19
C ALA A 335 -10.55 16.10 -10.18
N ASN A 336 -9.85 15.16 -10.81
CA ASN A 336 -10.25 13.74 -10.83
C ASN A 336 -10.19 13.13 -9.43
N LEU A 337 -9.12 13.36 -8.65
CA LEU A 337 -8.99 12.81 -7.31
C LEU A 337 -10.08 13.35 -6.36
N ARG A 338 -10.36 14.65 -6.40
CA ARG A 338 -11.45 15.27 -5.63
C ARG A 338 -12.79 14.62 -5.96
N GLN A 339 -13.06 14.42 -7.26
CA GLN A 339 -14.27 13.78 -7.71
C GLN A 339 -14.37 12.32 -7.23
N LEU A 340 -13.31 11.52 -7.38
CA LEU A 340 -13.28 10.13 -6.90
C LEU A 340 -13.54 10.04 -5.39
N ARG A 341 -12.95 10.93 -4.58
CA ARG A 341 -13.21 10.98 -3.13
C ARG A 341 -14.65 11.39 -2.82
N GLN A 342 -15.21 12.34 -3.56
CA GLN A 342 -16.60 12.76 -3.42
C GLN A 342 -17.58 11.63 -3.78
N ASP A 343 -17.29 10.86 -4.83
CA ASP A 343 -18.11 9.72 -5.25
C ASP A 343 -18.02 8.56 -4.27
N HIS A 344 -16.81 8.29 -3.75
CA HIS A 344 -16.61 7.34 -2.66
C HIS A 344 -17.36 7.76 -1.40
N TRP A 345 -17.30 9.04 -1.03
CA TRP A 345 -18.06 9.61 0.09
C TRP A 345 -19.57 9.40 -0.09
N ASN A 346 -20.11 9.75 -1.26
CA ASN A 346 -21.53 9.57 -1.58
C ASN A 346 -21.95 8.11 -1.39
N ARG A 347 -21.10 7.17 -1.81
CA ARG A 347 -21.32 5.74 -1.67
C ARG A 347 -21.24 5.27 -0.23
N LEU A 348 -20.24 5.70 0.54
CA LEU A 348 -20.16 5.36 1.96
C LEU A 348 -21.39 5.90 2.70
N LYS A 349 -21.83 7.12 2.41
CA LYS A 349 -23.03 7.71 3.05
C LYS A 349 -24.30 6.93 2.74
N SER A 350 -24.46 6.43 1.51
CA SER A 350 -25.62 5.61 1.15
C SER A 350 -25.58 4.21 1.75
N THR A 351 -24.37 3.66 1.94
CA THR A 351 -24.11 2.33 2.53
C THR A 351 -24.26 2.34 4.05
N PHE A 352 -23.62 3.31 4.71
CA PHE A 352 -23.57 3.45 6.16
C PHE A 352 -24.57 4.50 6.62
N LYS A 353 -25.78 4.06 6.99
CA LYS A 353 -26.90 4.93 7.40
C LYS A 353 -26.91 5.33 8.88
N GLN A 354 -25.82 5.13 9.60
CA GLN A 354 -25.73 5.46 11.02
C GLN A 354 -25.23 6.89 11.21
N ASP A 355 -25.85 7.68 12.09
CA ASP A 355 -25.47 9.07 12.36
C ASP A 355 -23.98 9.24 12.67
N ALA A 356 -23.40 8.33 13.45
CA ALA A 356 -21.98 8.37 13.78
C ALA A 356 -21.10 8.16 12.52
N SER A 357 -21.51 7.24 11.64
CA SER A 357 -20.84 7.04 10.35
C SER A 357 -21.02 8.25 9.44
N ILE A 358 -22.23 8.81 9.33
CA ILE A 358 -22.50 9.98 8.49
C ILE A 358 -21.70 11.19 8.94
N ARG A 359 -21.67 11.51 10.24
CA ARG A 359 -20.85 12.62 10.77
C ARG A 359 -19.36 12.41 10.56
N TRP A 360 -18.89 11.17 10.70
CA TRP A 360 -17.50 10.82 10.39
C TRP A 360 -17.25 11.01 8.90
N ILE A 361 -18.10 10.46 8.03
CA ILE A 361 -18.01 10.59 6.57
C ILE A 361 -18.01 12.07 6.16
N GLU A 362 -18.90 12.90 6.71
CA GLU A 362 -18.98 14.35 6.48
C GLU A 362 -17.74 15.11 6.95
N ARG A 363 -17.15 14.72 8.06
CA ARG A 363 -15.88 15.28 8.52
C ARG A 363 -14.72 14.96 7.57
N HIS A 364 -14.76 13.79 6.94
CA HIS A 364 -13.67 13.24 6.13
C HIS A 364 -13.88 13.46 4.63
N SER A 365 -15.04 13.99 4.21
CA SER A 365 -15.23 14.55 2.87
C SER A 365 -14.39 15.81 2.72
N LEU A 366 -13.61 15.82 1.63
CA LEU A 366 -12.87 16.94 1.06
C LEU A 366 -12.06 17.76 2.05
#